data_AF-A0A427YSA7-F1
#
_entry.id   AF-A0A427YSA7-F1
#
_cell.length_a   1.000
_cell.length_b   1.000
_cell.length_c   1.000
_cell.angle_alpha   90.00
_cell.angle_beta   90.00
_cell.angle_gamma   90.00
#
_symmetry.space_group_name_H-M   'P 1'
#
loop_
_entity.id
_entity.type
_entity.pdbx_description
1 polymer ?
#
loop_
_entity_poly.entity_id
_entity_poly.type
_entity_poly.pdbx_seq_one_letter_code
_entity_poly.pdbx_strand_id
1 'polypeptide(L)'
;MRNAAAILRLTRSSTLPRAVPPLARPTLMARPPCTPSRYFASSSLLLKKAKPTPSSKPAKGKARAAEPSDESTVDLEDVLEKTKGKMVKAVEWAKGVLYDGVERGRGRVSPALLDGVKVTLPDTPGLTPLNAVASVTVKSNSLFIEVWDTDATKHVESALHQANLPGLSPQRIDGNTLKIPVSRPTVEQRSQILKNLHTTVEAAKQQVRTARSEGMKHLGGRGEEGSDEVQKLADEYGGELDGVMTKAKKEFEKA
;
A
#
# COMPACT_ATOMS: atom_id res chain seq x y z
N MET A 1 -33.65 83.05 19.15
CA MET A 1 -33.74 82.21 20.37
C MET A 1 -32.87 80.98 20.16
N ARG A 2 -31.99 80.71 21.12
CA ARG A 2 -30.85 79.78 21.03
C ARG A 2 -31.34 78.33 21.17
N ASN A 3 -31.14 77.50 20.15
CA ASN A 3 -31.29 76.05 20.30
C ASN A 3 -29.91 75.42 20.49
N ALA A 4 -29.67 75.00 21.74
CA ALA A 4 -28.45 74.33 22.18
C ALA A 4 -28.47 72.87 21.70
N ALA A 5 -27.56 72.52 20.79
CA ALA A 5 -27.28 71.13 20.45
C ALA A 5 -26.36 70.54 21.52
N ALA A 6 -26.86 69.56 22.25
CA ALA A 6 -26.16 68.87 23.32
C ALA A 6 -24.99 68.03 22.78
N ILE A 7 -23.79 68.43 23.14
CA ILE A 7 -22.58 67.61 23.11
C ILE A 7 -22.45 67.00 24.51
N LEU A 8 -22.38 65.66 24.64
CA LEU A 8 -21.38 64.97 25.47
C LEU A 8 -21.68 63.47 25.71
N ARG A 9 -20.58 62.71 25.58
CA ARG A 9 -20.19 61.46 26.28
C ARG A 9 -20.58 60.12 25.65
N LEU A 10 -19.78 59.75 24.65
CA LEU A 10 -19.35 58.36 24.41
C LEU A 10 -18.88 57.74 25.73
N THR A 11 -19.61 56.73 26.23
CA THR A 11 -19.14 55.87 27.30
C THR A 11 -18.12 54.88 26.74
N ARG A 12 -16.84 55.17 27.00
CA ARG A 12 -15.70 54.28 26.77
C ARG A 12 -15.85 53.06 27.69
N SER A 13 -16.40 51.96 27.16
CA SER A 13 -16.45 50.67 27.85
C SER A 13 -15.01 50.18 28.07
N SER A 14 -14.50 50.38 29.28
CA SER A 14 -13.20 49.88 29.72
C SER A 14 -13.23 48.35 29.79
N THR A 15 -12.46 47.72 28.92
CA THR A 15 -12.09 46.32 28.97
C THR A 15 -11.37 46.02 30.29
N LEU A 16 -11.94 45.16 31.13
CA LEU A 16 -11.16 44.45 32.14
C LEU A 16 -10.66 43.13 31.53
N PRO A 17 -9.35 42.87 31.48
CA PRO A 17 -8.86 41.56 31.07
C PRO A 17 -9.18 40.53 32.15
N ARG A 18 -9.87 39.46 31.78
CA ARG A 18 -10.08 38.28 32.62
C ARG A 18 -8.72 37.63 32.88
N ALA A 19 -8.21 37.74 34.10
CA ALA A 19 -7.00 37.07 34.53
C ALA A 19 -7.18 35.56 34.40
N VAL A 20 -6.41 34.94 33.49
CA VAL A 20 -6.33 33.48 33.35
C VAL A 20 -5.38 32.97 34.44
N PRO A 21 -5.78 32.03 35.30
CA PRO A 21 -4.87 31.47 36.29
C PRO A 21 -3.73 30.72 35.57
N PRO A 22 -2.49 30.78 36.07
CA PRO A 22 -1.37 30.07 35.46
C PRO A 22 -1.61 28.55 35.54
N LEU A 23 -1.51 27.88 34.39
CA LEU A 23 -1.53 26.42 34.32
C LEU A 23 -0.39 25.87 35.19
N ALA A 24 -0.75 25.00 36.13
CA ALA A 24 0.21 24.30 36.96
C ALA A 24 1.20 23.52 36.08
N ARG A 25 2.50 23.79 36.25
CA ARG A 25 3.56 23.02 35.59
C ARG A 25 3.44 21.56 36.01
N PRO A 26 3.46 20.60 35.07
CA PRO A 26 3.55 19.19 35.44
C PRO A 26 4.91 18.99 36.11
N THR A 27 4.88 18.55 37.38
CA THR A 27 6.06 18.13 38.11
C THR A 27 6.68 16.97 37.34
N LEU A 28 7.87 17.17 36.76
CA LEU A 28 8.67 16.08 36.20
C LEU A 28 8.98 15.11 37.34
N MET A 29 8.21 14.03 37.44
CA MET A 29 8.56 12.90 38.27
C MET A 29 9.88 12.35 37.75
N ALA A 30 10.91 12.45 38.58
CA ALA A 30 12.23 11.91 38.28
C ALA A 30 12.09 10.41 37.96
N ARG A 31 12.61 10.00 36.80
CA ARG A 31 12.73 8.59 36.45
C ARG A 31 13.60 7.89 37.51
N PRO A 32 13.17 6.77 38.10
CA PRO A 32 14.04 6.02 39.00
C PRO A 32 15.25 5.47 38.22
N PRO A 33 16.44 5.40 38.83
CA PRO A 33 17.63 4.89 38.16
C PRO A 33 17.44 3.41 37.81
N CYS A 34 17.65 3.07 36.54
CA CYS A 34 17.77 1.70 36.08
C CYS A 34 18.92 1.00 36.81
N THR A 35 18.61 0.13 37.77
CA THR A 35 19.58 -0.78 38.35
C THR A 35 19.63 -2.07 37.51
N PRO A 36 20.79 -2.48 37.00
CA PRO A 36 20.92 -3.77 36.33
C PRO A 36 21.03 -4.87 37.39
N SER A 37 19.89 -5.36 37.88
CA SER A 37 19.84 -6.61 38.63
C SER A 37 19.51 -7.76 37.69
N ARG A 38 20.56 -8.44 37.24
CA ARG A 38 20.58 -9.90 37.05
C ARG A 38 22.01 -10.32 36.71
N TYR A 39 22.74 -10.64 37.77
CA TYR A 39 23.93 -11.47 37.69
C TYR A 39 23.55 -12.81 37.08
N PHE A 40 24.11 -13.12 35.91
CA PHE A 40 24.12 -14.47 35.37
C PHE A 40 25.16 -15.26 36.18
N ALA A 41 24.71 -15.91 37.26
CA ALA A 41 25.56 -16.78 38.04
C ALA A 41 25.74 -18.11 37.30
N SER A 42 26.95 -18.34 36.83
CA SER A 42 27.49 -19.64 36.48
C SER A 42 27.34 -20.56 37.70
N SER A 43 26.48 -21.57 37.61
CA SER A 43 26.61 -22.75 38.48
C SER A 43 26.16 -24.00 37.75
N SER A 44 27.14 -24.86 37.61
CA SER A 44 27.14 -26.21 37.07
C SER A 44 26.40 -27.19 37.97
N LEU A 45 25.72 -28.14 37.33
CA LEU A 45 25.47 -29.53 37.79
C LEU A 45 24.57 -29.73 39.02
N LEU A 46 23.38 -30.32 38.80
CA LEU A 46 23.01 -31.59 39.46
C LEU A 46 21.73 -32.20 38.86
N LEU A 47 21.90 -33.45 38.42
CA LEU A 47 20.90 -34.38 37.90
C LEU A 47 19.72 -34.61 38.87
N LYS A 48 18.50 -34.67 38.32
CA LYS A 48 17.51 -35.65 38.80
C LYS A 48 16.68 -36.25 37.66
N LYS A 49 16.77 -37.57 37.64
CA LYS A 49 16.25 -38.56 36.69
C LYS A 49 14.71 -38.62 36.73
N ALA A 50 14.06 -38.54 35.57
CA ALA A 50 12.68 -38.99 35.37
C ALA A 50 12.61 -39.91 34.14
N LYS A 51 11.88 -41.01 34.27
CA LYS A 51 11.88 -42.22 33.45
C LYS A 51 10.78 -42.15 32.37
N PRO A 52 11.04 -42.44 31.07
CA PRO A 52 9.98 -42.65 30.10
C PRO A 52 9.60 -44.14 30.02
N THR A 53 8.30 -44.44 29.97
CA THR A 53 7.74 -45.78 29.70
C THR A 53 7.63 -46.05 28.20
N PRO A 54 7.61 -47.33 27.77
CA PRO A 54 8.07 -47.76 26.46
C PRO A 54 6.93 -48.06 25.49
N SER A 55 7.13 -47.78 24.20
CA SER A 55 6.42 -48.47 23.13
C SER A 55 7.36 -48.75 21.94
N SER A 56 7.76 -50.03 21.89
CA SER A 56 7.99 -50.87 20.71
C SER A 56 8.69 -50.29 19.47
N LYS A 57 9.94 -50.75 19.27
CA LYS A 57 10.36 -51.36 17.99
C LYS A 57 10.63 -52.85 18.26
N PRO A 58 10.41 -53.74 17.27
CA PRO A 58 11.60 -54.28 16.61
C PRO A 58 11.44 -54.62 15.12
N ALA A 59 12.60 -54.97 14.54
CA ALA A 59 12.81 -55.79 13.34
C ALA A 59 12.91 -55.10 11.97
N LYS A 60 14.13 -54.62 11.70
CA LYS A 60 15.01 -55.04 10.59
C LYS A 60 14.38 -56.00 9.57
N GLY A 61 14.23 -55.54 8.32
CA GLY A 61 13.93 -56.42 7.20
C GLY A 61 13.66 -55.67 5.89
N LYS A 62 14.59 -55.84 4.96
CA LYS A 62 14.46 -55.67 3.50
C LYS A 62 14.55 -54.23 2.99
N ALA A 63 15.78 -53.89 2.58
CA ALA A 63 16.01 -53.02 1.43
C ALA A 63 15.10 -53.49 0.29
N ARG A 64 14.00 -52.77 0.10
CA ARG A 64 13.30 -52.76 -1.17
C ARG A 64 13.99 -51.66 -1.94
N ALA A 65 14.77 -52.06 -2.93
CA ALA A 65 15.16 -51.18 -4.02
C ALA A 65 13.90 -50.42 -4.42
N ALA A 66 13.91 -49.11 -4.16
CA ALA A 66 13.03 -48.23 -4.88
C ALA A 66 13.54 -48.31 -6.33
N GLU A 67 12.77 -49.04 -7.13
CA GLU A 67 12.85 -48.94 -8.58
C GLU A 67 12.81 -47.44 -8.97
N PRO A 68 13.69 -47.01 -9.88
CA PRO A 68 13.88 -45.61 -10.21
C PRO A 68 12.73 -45.18 -11.13
N SER A 69 11.82 -44.38 -10.60
CA SER A 69 10.80 -43.69 -11.38
C SER A 69 10.97 -42.19 -11.22
N ASP A 70 11.22 -41.55 -12.37
CA ASP A 70 11.31 -40.11 -12.62
C ASP A 70 12.65 -39.44 -12.32
N GLU A 71 13.69 -39.81 -13.09
CA GLU A 71 14.61 -38.78 -13.56
C GLU A 71 13.81 -37.82 -14.46
N SER A 72 13.11 -36.86 -13.83
CA SER A 72 12.62 -35.70 -14.57
C SER A 72 13.86 -34.94 -15.04
N THR A 73 14.23 -35.11 -16.30
CA THR A 73 14.94 -34.08 -17.03
C THR A 73 14.15 -32.80 -16.75
N VAL A 74 14.73 -31.88 -15.98
CA VAL A 74 14.14 -30.58 -15.78
C VAL A 74 14.19 -29.94 -17.17
N ASP A 75 13.07 -29.96 -17.87
CA ASP A 75 12.99 -29.41 -19.22
C ASP A 75 13.39 -27.93 -19.12
N LEU A 76 14.50 -27.58 -19.77
CA LEU A 76 15.10 -26.25 -19.68
C LEU A 76 14.09 -25.17 -20.10
N GLU A 77 13.30 -25.49 -21.13
CA GLU A 77 12.22 -24.65 -21.67
C GLU A 77 11.17 -24.32 -20.60
N ASP A 78 10.72 -25.30 -19.83
CA ASP A 78 9.75 -25.14 -18.74
C ASP A 78 10.23 -24.17 -17.65
N VAL A 79 11.52 -24.25 -17.30
CA VAL A 79 12.13 -23.36 -16.30
C VAL A 79 12.22 -21.94 -16.84
N LEU A 80 12.59 -21.80 -18.11
CA LEU A 80 12.65 -20.51 -18.80
C LEU A 80 11.28 -19.85 -18.88
N GLU A 81 10.24 -20.58 -19.25
CA GLU A 81 8.87 -20.06 -19.31
C GLU A 81 8.34 -19.65 -17.92
N LYS A 82 8.57 -20.46 -16.89
CA LYS A 82 8.19 -20.12 -15.51
C LYS A 82 8.92 -18.86 -15.02
N THR A 83 10.19 -18.72 -15.36
CA THR A 83 11.02 -17.56 -15.01
C THR A 83 10.56 -16.31 -15.77
N LYS A 84 10.32 -16.41 -17.08
CA LYS A 84 9.73 -15.36 -17.92
C LYS A 84 8.38 -14.91 -17.36
N GLY A 85 7.50 -15.85 -17.03
CA GLY A 85 6.17 -15.54 -16.47
C GLY A 85 6.24 -14.76 -15.15
N LYS A 86 7.21 -15.06 -14.27
CA LYS A 86 7.44 -14.28 -13.05
C LYS A 86 7.94 -12.86 -13.35
N MET A 87 8.88 -12.72 -14.29
CA MET A 87 9.42 -11.42 -14.69
C MET A 87 8.35 -10.54 -15.34
N VAL A 88 7.55 -11.09 -16.26
CA VAL A 88 6.44 -10.38 -16.93
C VAL A 88 5.43 -9.87 -15.90
N LYS A 89 5.03 -10.70 -14.94
CA LYS A 89 4.11 -10.28 -13.86
C LYS A 89 4.64 -9.11 -13.04
N ALA A 90 5.95 -9.11 -12.73
CA ALA A 90 6.58 -7.99 -12.02
C ALA A 90 6.56 -6.70 -12.85
N VAL A 91 6.80 -6.81 -14.17
CA VAL A 91 6.78 -5.68 -15.11
C VAL A 91 5.35 -5.15 -15.32
N GLU A 92 4.37 -6.01 -15.49
CA GLU A 92 2.96 -5.64 -15.63
C GLU A 92 2.42 -4.93 -14.39
N TRP A 93 2.75 -5.46 -13.21
CA TRP A 93 2.43 -4.82 -11.93
C TRP A 93 3.02 -3.39 -11.86
N ALA A 94 4.30 -3.23 -12.22
CA ALA A 94 4.95 -1.93 -12.23
C ALA A 94 4.32 -0.97 -13.25
N LYS A 95 3.99 -1.45 -14.46
CA LYS A 95 3.33 -0.67 -15.52
C LYS A 95 1.96 -0.14 -15.05
N GLY A 96 1.16 -0.98 -14.39
CA GLY A 96 -0.14 -0.57 -13.84
C GLY A 96 -0.01 0.54 -12.78
N VAL A 97 0.87 0.34 -11.80
CA VAL A 97 1.10 1.33 -10.73
C VAL A 97 1.65 2.65 -11.27
N LEU A 98 2.55 2.59 -12.27
CA LEU A 98 3.10 3.77 -12.93
C LEU A 98 2.02 4.54 -13.70
N TYR A 99 1.16 3.85 -14.44
CA TYR A 99 0.05 4.46 -15.16
C TYR A 99 -0.87 5.25 -14.22
N ASP A 100 -1.29 4.61 -13.11
CA ASP A 100 -2.12 5.26 -12.09
C ASP A 100 -1.42 6.44 -11.40
N GLY A 101 -0.10 6.34 -11.23
CA GLY A 101 0.74 7.42 -10.72
C GLY A 101 0.79 8.64 -11.64
N VAL A 102 1.00 8.41 -12.94
CA VAL A 102 1.09 9.47 -13.95
C VAL A 102 -0.24 10.19 -14.11
N GLU A 103 -1.35 9.45 -14.18
CA GLU A 103 -2.68 10.05 -14.32
C GLU A 103 -3.00 10.95 -13.11
N ARG A 104 -2.70 10.49 -11.89
CA ARG A 104 -2.80 11.32 -10.68
C ARG A 104 -1.89 12.56 -10.74
N GLY A 105 -0.66 12.42 -11.22
CA GLY A 105 0.28 13.53 -11.39
C GLY A 105 -0.20 14.62 -12.35
N ARG A 106 -0.91 14.21 -13.41
CA ARG A 106 -1.56 15.11 -14.38
C ARG A 106 -2.83 15.76 -13.86
N GLY A 107 -3.34 15.32 -12.70
CA GLY A 107 -4.65 15.70 -12.17
C GLY A 107 -5.80 15.10 -12.98
N ARG A 108 -5.54 14.03 -13.74
CA ARG A 108 -6.58 13.22 -14.39
C ARG A 108 -7.09 12.18 -13.41
N VAL A 109 -8.35 11.81 -13.59
CA VAL A 109 -9.02 10.91 -12.66
C VAL A 109 -9.37 9.62 -13.38
N SER A 110 -8.88 8.51 -12.85
CA SER A 110 -9.27 7.17 -13.29
C SER A 110 -10.35 6.61 -12.34
N PRO A 111 -11.30 5.82 -12.85
CA PRO A 111 -12.29 5.15 -12.01
C PRO A 111 -11.65 4.10 -11.08
N ALA A 112 -10.48 3.57 -11.45
CA ALA A 112 -9.69 2.60 -10.68
C ALA A 112 -9.31 3.10 -9.27
N LEU A 113 -9.33 4.42 -9.03
CA LEU A 113 -9.09 4.99 -7.70
C LEU A 113 -10.12 4.52 -6.65
N LEU A 114 -11.30 4.08 -7.08
CA LEU A 114 -12.38 3.67 -6.20
C LEU A 114 -12.50 2.13 -6.03
N ASP A 115 -11.68 1.33 -6.71
CA ASP A 115 -11.76 -0.14 -6.65
C ASP A 115 -11.49 -0.71 -5.24
N GLY A 116 -10.71 0.01 -4.43
CA GLY A 116 -10.43 -0.38 -3.04
C GLY A 116 -11.57 -0.09 -2.06
N VAL A 117 -12.60 0.66 -2.46
CA VAL A 117 -13.68 1.11 -1.58
C VAL A 117 -14.72 -0.01 -1.43
N LYS A 118 -14.97 -0.39 -0.18
CA LYS A 118 -15.97 -1.39 0.18
C LYS A 118 -17.07 -0.76 1.02
N VAL A 119 -18.31 -1.02 0.65
CA VAL A 119 -19.52 -0.49 1.26
C VAL A 119 -20.15 -1.55 2.15
N THR A 120 -20.59 -1.16 3.35
CA THR A 120 -21.38 -2.01 4.23
C THR A 120 -22.85 -1.67 4.01
N LEU A 121 -23.59 -2.60 3.41
CA LEU A 121 -25.04 -2.46 3.21
C LEU A 121 -25.79 -3.11 4.39
N PRO A 122 -26.96 -2.57 4.78
CA PRO A 122 -27.75 -3.15 5.87
C PRO A 122 -28.35 -4.52 5.51
N ASP A 123 -28.70 -4.74 4.24
CA ASP A 123 -29.41 -5.95 3.79
C ASP A 123 -28.49 -7.13 3.47
N THR A 124 -27.19 -6.87 3.26
CA THR A 124 -26.21 -7.89 2.89
C THR A 124 -25.18 -8.05 4.00
N PRO A 125 -25.02 -9.25 4.60
CA PRO A 125 -23.98 -9.49 5.59
C PRO A 125 -22.62 -9.53 4.89
N GLY A 126 -21.89 -8.41 4.91
CA GLY A 126 -20.51 -8.34 4.41
C GLY A 126 -20.12 -7.00 3.79
N LEU A 127 -18.85 -6.91 3.39
CA LEU A 127 -18.31 -5.77 2.67
C LEU A 127 -18.49 -5.98 1.16
N THR A 128 -19.30 -5.14 0.53
CA THR A 128 -19.57 -5.20 -0.92
C THR A 128 -18.69 -4.19 -1.65
N PRO A 129 -18.05 -4.54 -2.79
CA PRO A 129 -17.26 -3.58 -3.55
C PRO A 129 -18.15 -2.48 -4.14
N LEU A 130 -17.65 -1.25 -4.22
CA LEU A 130 -18.41 -0.11 -4.72
C LEU A 130 -18.96 -0.33 -6.14
N ASN A 131 -18.19 -0.99 -7.01
CA ASN A 131 -18.57 -1.27 -8.41
C ASN A 131 -19.85 -2.12 -8.55
N ALA A 132 -20.23 -2.86 -7.50
CA ALA A 132 -21.44 -3.67 -7.50
C ALA A 132 -22.68 -2.93 -6.96
N VAL A 133 -22.50 -1.72 -6.45
CA VAL A 133 -23.58 -0.90 -5.85
C VAL A 133 -23.81 0.38 -6.64
N ALA A 134 -22.78 0.84 -7.36
CA ALA A 134 -22.81 2.09 -8.10
C ALA A 134 -22.02 2.01 -9.42
N SER A 135 -22.43 2.83 -10.38
CA SER A 135 -21.71 3.11 -11.61
C SER A 135 -20.80 4.32 -11.43
N VAL A 136 -19.53 4.20 -11.81
CA VAL A 136 -18.54 5.28 -11.74
C VAL A 136 -18.29 5.83 -13.14
N THR A 137 -18.54 7.12 -13.32
CA THR A 137 -18.24 7.84 -14.57
C THR A 137 -17.28 8.99 -14.31
N VAL A 138 -16.38 9.23 -15.27
CA VAL A 138 -15.43 10.33 -15.22
C VAL A 138 -15.96 11.47 -16.09
N LYS A 139 -16.17 12.66 -15.50
CA LYS A 139 -16.55 13.86 -16.25
C LYS A 139 -15.65 15.02 -15.85
N SER A 140 -14.88 15.50 -16.83
CA SER A 140 -13.85 16.53 -16.64
C SER A 140 -12.81 16.12 -15.58
N ASN A 141 -12.77 16.81 -14.44
CA ASN A 141 -11.85 16.54 -13.31
C ASN A 141 -12.61 16.04 -12.08
N SER A 142 -13.77 15.43 -12.26
CA SER A 142 -14.60 14.93 -11.16
C SER A 142 -15.11 13.53 -11.46
N LEU A 143 -15.15 12.70 -10.43
CA LEU A 143 -15.83 11.41 -10.49
C LEU A 143 -17.29 11.61 -10.14
N PHE A 144 -18.15 11.01 -10.94
CA PHE A 144 -19.57 10.91 -10.68
C PHE A 144 -19.87 9.46 -10.35
N ILE A 145 -20.46 9.23 -9.19
CA ILE A 145 -20.87 7.93 -8.71
C ILE A 145 -22.39 7.94 -8.68
N GLU A 146 -22.99 7.16 -9.56
CA GLU A 146 -24.43 6.97 -9.64
C GLU A 146 -24.77 5.67 -8.93
N VAL A 147 -25.39 5.77 -7.76
CA VAL A 147 -25.80 4.60 -6.97
C VAL A 147 -27.06 4.02 -7.63
N TRP A 148 -27.28 2.70 -7.57
CA TRP A 148 -28.50 2.13 -8.14
C TRP A 148 -29.70 2.22 -7.20
N ASP A 149 -29.43 2.30 -5.90
CA ASP A 149 -30.42 2.42 -4.83
C ASP A 149 -30.19 3.70 -3.99
N THR A 150 -31.25 4.50 -3.84
CA THR A 150 -31.23 5.74 -3.06
C THR A 150 -31.00 5.51 -1.57
N ASP A 151 -31.44 4.37 -1.03
CA ASP A 151 -31.29 4.06 0.40
C ASP A 151 -29.83 3.70 0.72
N ALA A 152 -29.14 3.06 -0.23
CA ALA A 152 -27.72 2.75 -0.13
C ALA A 152 -26.80 3.98 -0.22
N THR A 153 -27.29 5.13 -0.72
CA THR A 153 -26.45 6.32 -0.97
C THR A 153 -25.72 6.83 0.29
N LYS A 154 -26.39 6.79 1.46
CA LYS A 154 -25.77 7.21 2.74
C LYS A 154 -24.64 6.27 3.18
N HIS A 155 -24.81 4.97 2.91
CA HIS A 155 -23.81 3.96 3.22
C HIS A 155 -22.59 4.09 2.31
N VAL A 156 -22.80 4.39 1.03
CA VAL A 156 -21.74 4.68 0.06
C VAL A 156 -20.96 5.94 0.46
N GLU A 157 -21.63 7.02 0.83
CA GLU A 157 -20.99 8.25 1.30
C GLU A 157 -20.12 8.00 2.54
N SER A 158 -20.64 7.26 3.53
CA SER A 158 -19.88 6.88 4.71
C SER A 158 -18.67 6.00 4.37
N ALA A 159 -18.82 5.04 3.47
CA ALA A 159 -17.73 4.17 3.04
C ALA A 159 -16.61 4.95 2.32
N LEU A 160 -16.96 5.94 1.49
CA LEU A 160 -15.99 6.82 0.83
C LEU A 160 -15.21 7.67 1.83
N HIS A 161 -15.86 8.17 2.88
CA HIS A 161 -15.18 8.87 3.97
C HIS A 161 -14.27 7.93 4.78
N GLN A 162 -14.73 6.71 5.08
CA GLN A 162 -13.93 5.72 5.81
C GLN A 162 -12.70 5.26 5.03
N ALA A 163 -12.81 5.16 3.70
CA ALA A 163 -11.71 4.81 2.82
C ALA A 163 -10.57 5.85 2.82
N ASN A 164 -10.81 7.07 3.34
CA ASN A 164 -9.82 8.14 3.51
C ASN A 164 -8.94 8.34 2.27
N LEU A 165 -9.56 8.36 1.08
CA LEU A 165 -8.83 8.61 -0.15
C LEU A 165 -8.19 10.00 -0.11
N PRO A 166 -6.91 10.15 -0.49
CA PRO A 166 -6.15 11.37 -0.24
C PRO A 166 -6.74 12.55 -1.01
N GLY A 167 -7.28 13.52 -0.26
CA GLY A 167 -7.76 14.80 -0.80
C GLY A 167 -9.10 14.74 -1.53
N LEU A 168 -9.88 13.67 -1.36
CA LEU A 168 -11.14 13.43 -2.05
C LEU A 168 -12.29 13.49 -1.03
N SER A 169 -13.21 14.44 -1.21
CA SER A 169 -14.43 14.54 -0.40
C SER A 169 -15.65 14.35 -1.30
N PRO A 170 -16.53 13.36 -1.03
CA PRO A 170 -17.77 13.22 -1.77
C PRO A 170 -18.71 14.38 -1.47
N GLN A 171 -19.30 14.94 -2.52
CA GLN A 171 -20.34 15.96 -2.46
C GLN A 171 -21.61 15.38 -3.07
N ARG A 172 -22.70 15.42 -2.32
CA ARG A 172 -24.02 15.01 -2.83
C ARG A 172 -24.59 16.14 -3.69
N ILE A 173 -24.80 15.87 -4.98
CA ILE A 173 -25.49 16.81 -5.89
C ILE A 173 -26.97 16.48 -5.90
N ASP A 174 -27.29 15.22 -6.17
CA ASP A 174 -28.66 14.73 -6.27
C ASP A 174 -28.93 13.66 -5.20
N GLY A 175 -30.19 13.21 -5.10
CA GLY A 175 -30.57 12.15 -4.18
C GLY A 175 -29.76 10.86 -4.37
N ASN A 176 -29.34 10.56 -5.60
CA ASN A 176 -28.71 9.30 -6.01
C ASN A 176 -27.29 9.45 -6.58
N THR A 177 -26.83 10.69 -6.80
CA THR A 177 -25.56 10.98 -7.49
C THR A 177 -24.59 11.68 -6.56
N LEU A 178 -23.41 11.09 -6.39
CA LEU A 178 -22.30 11.65 -5.63
C LEU A 178 -21.22 12.15 -6.59
N LYS A 179 -20.72 13.37 -6.35
CA LYS A 179 -19.60 13.96 -7.08
C LYS A 179 -18.38 14.05 -6.19
N ILE A 180 -17.25 13.55 -6.67
CA ILE A 180 -15.95 13.74 -6.01
C ILE A 180 -15.11 14.68 -6.89
N PRO A 181 -14.91 15.95 -6.50
CA PRO A 181 -14.01 16.85 -7.20
C PRO A 181 -12.56 16.45 -6.94
N VAL A 182 -11.76 16.33 -8.00
CA VAL A 182 -10.32 16.08 -7.89
C VAL A 182 -9.58 17.38 -8.13
N SER A 183 -8.94 17.88 -7.08
CA SER A 183 -8.04 19.03 -7.16
C SER A 183 -6.78 18.67 -7.94
N ARG A 184 -6.28 19.60 -8.75
CA ARG A 184 -4.98 19.41 -9.41
C ARG A 184 -3.87 19.34 -8.35
N PRO A 185 -2.91 18.41 -8.50
CA PRO A 185 -1.83 18.27 -7.53
C PRO A 185 -0.90 19.48 -7.56
N THR A 186 -0.44 19.90 -6.39
CA THR A 186 0.59 20.95 -6.26
C THR A 186 1.97 20.43 -6.68
N VAL A 187 2.93 21.35 -6.87
CA VAL A 187 4.32 20.99 -7.24
C VAL A 187 4.96 20.05 -6.21
N GLU A 188 4.71 20.29 -4.93
CA GLU A 188 5.19 19.44 -3.84
C GLU A 188 4.60 18.02 -3.92
N GLN A 189 3.29 17.90 -4.14
CA GLN A 189 2.62 16.61 -4.29
C GLN A 189 3.10 15.84 -5.53
N ARG A 190 3.33 16.53 -6.66
CA ARG A 190 3.93 15.91 -7.86
C ARG A 190 5.30 15.31 -7.55
N SER A 191 6.14 16.04 -6.79
CA SER A 191 7.46 15.55 -6.39
C SER A 191 7.37 14.32 -5.49
N GLN A 192 6.36 14.24 -4.61
CA GLN A 192 6.12 13.08 -3.75
C GLN A 192 5.65 11.88 -4.56
N ILE A 193 4.73 12.07 -5.52
CA ILE A 193 4.29 11.01 -6.42
C ILE A 193 5.48 10.45 -7.20
N LEU A 194 6.32 11.31 -7.78
CA LEU A 194 7.53 10.89 -8.51
C LEU A 194 8.49 10.07 -7.64
N LYS A 195 8.69 10.46 -6.37
CA LYS A 195 9.50 9.68 -5.42
C LYS A 195 8.89 8.29 -5.18
N ASN A 196 7.58 8.23 -4.96
CA ASN A 196 6.88 6.96 -4.76
C ASN A 196 7.00 6.07 -6.01
N LEU A 197 6.85 6.64 -7.21
CA LEU A 197 7.02 5.88 -8.46
C LEU A 197 8.43 5.34 -8.63
N HIS A 198 9.45 6.11 -8.24
CA HIS A 198 10.82 5.61 -8.22
C HIS A 198 10.96 4.39 -7.28
N THR A 199 10.40 4.47 -6.08
CA THR A 199 10.44 3.33 -5.14
C THR A 199 9.72 2.09 -5.69
N THR A 200 8.61 2.27 -6.42
CA THR A 200 7.89 1.15 -7.02
C THR A 200 8.67 0.49 -8.16
N VAL A 201 9.38 1.27 -8.97
CA VAL A 201 10.25 0.73 -10.04
C VAL A 201 11.42 -0.05 -9.45
N GLU A 202 12.05 0.47 -8.39
CA GLU A 202 13.12 -0.24 -7.71
C GLU A 202 12.63 -1.55 -7.07
N ALA A 203 11.42 -1.56 -6.50
CA ALA A 203 10.80 -2.80 -6.01
C ALA A 203 10.55 -3.81 -7.15
N ALA A 204 10.10 -3.36 -8.32
CA ALA A 204 9.92 -4.22 -9.49
C ALA A 204 11.26 -4.79 -10.01
N LYS A 205 12.31 -3.96 -10.06
CA LYS A 205 13.68 -4.42 -10.39
C LYS A 205 14.19 -5.46 -9.39
N GLN A 206 13.93 -5.27 -8.10
CA GLN A 206 14.26 -6.25 -7.07
C GLN A 206 13.53 -7.59 -7.32
N GLN A 207 12.26 -7.56 -7.72
CA GLN A 207 11.50 -8.76 -8.07
C GLN A 207 12.08 -9.45 -9.31
N VAL A 208 12.44 -8.71 -10.36
CA VAL A 208 13.10 -9.27 -11.56
C VAL A 208 14.44 -9.94 -11.19
N ARG A 209 15.26 -9.30 -10.35
CA ARG A 209 16.51 -9.88 -9.83
C ARG A 209 16.29 -11.15 -9.02
N THR A 210 15.22 -11.17 -8.23
CA THR A 210 14.84 -12.35 -7.42
C THR A 210 14.40 -13.49 -8.34
N ALA A 211 13.54 -13.21 -9.32
CA ALA A 211 13.09 -14.18 -10.32
C ALA A 211 14.27 -14.74 -11.14
N ARG A 212 15.23 -13.88 -11.54
CA ARG A 212 16.50 -14.32 -12.17
C ARG A 212 17.27 -15.29 -11.29
N SER A 213 17.44 -14.94 -10.02
CA SER A 213 18.20 -15.75 -9.05
C SER A 213 17.52 -17.09 -8.77
N GLU A 214 16.19 -17.12 -8.73
CA GLU A 214 15.41 -18.35 -8.63
C GLU A 214 15.57 -19.21 -9.89
N GLY A 215 15.42 -18.63 -11.09
CA GLY A 215 15.63 -19.32 -12.36
C GLY A 215 17.02 -19.95 -12.46
N MET A 216 18.07 -19.21 -12.10
CA MET A 216 19.44 -19.72 -12.06
C MET A 216 19.63 -20.90 -11.09
N LYS A 217 18.96 -20.88 -9.93
CA LYS A 217 18.99 -22.01 -8.97
C LYS A 217 18.28 -23.25 -9.53
N HIS A 218 17.15 -23.06 -10.21
CA HIS A 218 16.38 -24.15 -10.81
C HIS A 218 17.11 -24.80 -11.99
N LEU A 219 17.91 -24.02 -12.74
CA LEU A 219 18.76 -24.54 -13.81
C LEU A 219 19.96 -25.36 -13.29
N GLY A 220 20.28 -25.28 -11.99
CA GLY A 220 21.27 -26.14 -11.33
C GLY A 220 22.68 -26.10 -11.94
N GLY A 221 23.02 -25.04 -12.69
CA GLY A 221 24.28 -24.95 -13.44
C GLY A 221 24.42 -25.91 -14.63
N ARG A 222 23.33 -26.57 -15.07
CA ARG A 222 23.34 -27.62 -16.09
C ARG A 222 23.19 -27.15 -17.55
N GLY A 223 23.40 -25.87 -17.84
CA GLY A 223 23.41 -25.35 -19.21
C GLY A 223 23.87 -23.91 -19.25
N GLU A 224 25.00 -23.66 -19.93
CA GLU A 224 25.53 -22.30 -20.17
C GLU A 224 24.51 -21.48 -20.98
N GLU A 225 23.89 -22.11 -21.99
CA GLU A 225 22.86 -21.51 -22.85
C GLU A 225 21.63 -21.02 -22.07
N GLY A 226 21.11 -21.81 -21.13
CA GLY A 226 19.96 -21.42 -20.31
C GLY A 226 20.27 -20.28 -19.32
N SER A 227 21.50 -20.20 -18.82
CA SER A 227 21.93 -19.10 -17.96
C SER A 227 22.01 -17.78 -18.74
N ASP A 228 22.55 -17.83 -19.96
CA ASP A 228 22.65 -16.67 -20.83
C ASP A 228 21.27 -16.14 -21.24
N GLU A 229 20.32 -17.01 -21.52
CA GLU A 229 18.94 -16.61 -21.83
C GLU A 229 18.24 -15.93 -20.65
N VAL A 230 18.33 -16.50 -19.44
CA VAL A 230 17.75 -15.89 -18.23
C VAL A 230 18.36 -14.51 -17.98
N GLN A 231 19.67 -14.35 -18.25
CA GLN A 231 20.35 -13.08 -18.11
C GLN A 231 19.86 -12.05 -19.15
N LYS A 232 19.77 -12.42 -20.43
CA LYS A 232 19.24 -11.55 -21.50
C LYS A 232 17.84 -11.06 -21.18
N LEU A 233 16.95 -11.94 -20.73
CA LEU A 233 15.59 -11.59 -20.35
C LEU A 233 15.56 -10.61 -19.17
N ALA A 234 16.41 -10.83 -18.16
CA ALA A 234 16.48 -9.93 -17.02
C ALA A 234 16.96 -8.52 -17.43
N ASP A 235 17.91 -8.44 -18.36
CA ASP A 235 18.44 -7.17 -18.88
C ASP A 235 17.42 -6.45 -19.76
N GLU A 236 16.68 -7.18 -20.61
CA GLU A 236 15.57 -6.66 -21.41
C GLU A 236 14.46 -6.06 -20.53
N TYR A 237 13.94 -6.82 -19.56
CA TYR A 237 12.89 -6.33 -18.65
C TYR A 237 13.40 -5.21 -17.73
N GLY A 238 14.69 -5.23 -17.35
CA GLY A 238 15.33 -4.13 -16.64
C GLY A 238 15.34 -2.84 -17.47
N GLY A 239 15.73 -2.93 -18.74
CA GLY A 239 15.70 -1.82 -19.69
C GLY A 239 14.29 -1.31 -19.98
N GLU A 240 13.30 -2.19 -20.08
CA GLU A 240 11.90 -1.79 -20.21
C GLU A 240 11.43 -0.95 -19.02
N LEU A 241 11.72 -1.37 -17.78
CA LEU A 241 11.32 -0.64 -16.58
C LEU A 241 11.95 0.77 -16.54
N ASP A 242 13.22 0.90 -16.91
CA ASP A 242 13.89 2.20 -17.03
C ASP A 242 13.28 3.06 -18.15
N GLY A 243 12.92 2.44 -19.27
CA GLY A 243 12.20 3.07 -20.37
C GLY A 243 10.83 3.61 -19.95
N VAL A 244 10.06 2.86 -19.17
CA VAL A 244 8.75 3.32 -18.66
C VAL A 244 8.94 4.46 -17.65
N MET A 245 9.94 4.37 -16.77
CA MET A 245 10.22 5.43 -15.80
C MET A 245 10.63 6.76 -16.47
N THR A 246 11.46 6.70 -17.52
CA THR A 246 11.84 7.91 -18.27
C THR A 246 10.65 8.52 -19.03
N LYS A 247 9.78 7.70 -19.61
CA LYS A 247 8.51 8.15 -20.21
C LYS A 247 7.64 8.84 -19.16
N ALA A 248 7.42 8.21 -18.02
CA ALA A 248 6.65 8.78 -16.91
C ALA A 248 7.22 10.14 -16.48
N LYS A 249 8.54 10.26 -16.25
CA LYS A 249 9.18 11.55 -15.89
C LYS A 249 8.89 12.65 -16.91
N LYS A 250 9.04 12.37 -18.21
CA LYS A 250 8.72 13.33 -19.29
C LYS A 250 7.24 13.73 -19.26
N GLU A 251 6.35 12.82 -18.90
CA GLU A 251 4.93 13.09 -18.77
C GLU A 251 4.59 13.98 -17.58
N PHE A 252 5.35 13.89 -16.48
CA PHE A 252 5.24 14.78 -15.33
C PHE A 252 5.77 16.19 -15.62
N GLU A 253 6.83 16.33 -16.42
CA GLU A 253 7.38 17.64 -16.82
C GLU A 253 6.46 18.41 -17.77
N LYS A 254 5.68 17.70 -18.60
CA LYS A 254 4.71 18.31 -19.53
C LYS A 254 3.42 18.81 -18.87
N ALA A 255 3.15 18.40 -17.63
CA ALA A 255 1.89 18.62 -16.91
C ALA A 255 1.94 19.82 -15.96
#